data_AF-A0A0C2XQZ8-F1
#
_entry.id   AF-A0A0C2XQZ8-F1
#
_cell.length_a   1.000
_cell.length_b   1.000
_cell.length_c   1.000
_cell.angle_alpha   90.00
_cell.angle_beta   90.00
_cell.angle_gamma   90.00
#
_symmetry.space_group_name_H-M   'P 1'
#
loop_
_entity.id
_entity.type
_entity.pdbx_description
1 polymer ?
#
loop_
_entity_poly.entity_id
_entity_poly.type
_entity_poly.pdbx_seq_one_letter_code
_entity_poly.pdbx_strand_id
1 'polypeptide(L)'
;VKKFEQKFANSIKDFDHQPGALVLVRNSKADKDLSKHNARYLGPMVVIRRTQGGSYVLAELDGAVSRLRFAAFRVVPYAPHDIKRIPVRSLIDLTTEELDEIE
;
A
#
# COMPACT_ATOMS: atom_id res chain seq x y z
N VAL A 1 -10.78 25.33 -0.53
CA VAL A 1 -10.50 23.95 -0.06
C VAL A 1 -11.63 23.41 0.83
N LYS A 2 -11.98 24.04 1.97
CA LYS A 2 -13.04 23.56 2.89
C LYS A 2 -14.38 23.13 2.24
N LYS A 3 -14.93 23.90 1.30
CA LYS A 3 -16.19 23.53 0.59
C LYS A 3 -16.05 22.26 -0.26
N PHE A 4 -14.86 22.02 -0.81
CA PHE A 4 -14.55 20.82 -1.60
C PHE A 4 -14.44 19.59 -0.69
N GLU A 5 -13.67 19.70 0.41
CA GLU A 5 -13.55 18.63 1.41
C GLU A 5 -14.92 18.25 2.00
N GLN A 6 -15.76 19.22 2.34
CA GLN A 6 -17.12 18.96 2.82
C GLN A 6 -17.97 18.22 1.78
N LYS A 7 -17.91 18.63 0.51
CA LYS A 7 -18.66 17.98 -0.58
C LYS A 7 -18.21 16.55 -0.82
N PHE A 8 -16.92 16.26 -0.66
CA PHE A 8 -16.31 14.97 -0.96
C PHE A 8 -15.88 14.18 0.28
N ALA A 9 -16.35 14.56 1.48
CA ALA A 9 -15.95 13.96 2.75
C ALA A 9 -16.20 12.43 2.79
N ASN A 10 -17.21 11.95 2.07
CA ASN A 10 -17.54 10.52 2.00
C ASN A 10 -16.66 9.74 1.00
N SER A 11 -16.03 10.43 0.06
CA SER A 11 -15.24 9.84 -1.02
C SER A 11 -13.73 9.94 -0.79
N ILE A 12 -13.27 11.04 -0.20
CA ILE A 12 -11.85 11.25 0.11
C ILE A 12 -11.61 10.58 1.47
N LYS A 13 -11.04 9.38 1.43
CA LYS A 13 -10.58 8.69 2.62
C LYS A 13 -9.06 8.67 2.59
N ASP A 14 -8.45 9.28 3.61
CA ASP A 14 -7.03 9.08 3.88
C ASP A 14 -6.90 7.90 4.85
N PHE A 15 -6.07 6.94 4.48
CA PHE A 15 -5.81 5.77 5.30
C PHE A 15 -4.38 5.88 5.83
N ASP A 16 -4.24 5.90 7.15
CA ASP A 16 -2.94 5.86 7.81
C ASP A 16 -2.55 4.40 8.11
N HIS A 17 -2.03 3.72 7.09
CA HIS A 17 -1.66 2.33 7.18
C HIS A 17 -0.38 2.16 8.00
N GLN A 18 -0.51 1.50 9.15
CA GLN A 18 0.63 1.23 10.01
C GLN A 18 1.52 0.12 9.42
N PRO A 19 2.83 0.10 9.74
CA PRO A 19 3.69 -1.04 9.46
C PRO A 19 3.03 -2.36 9.90
N GLY A 20 3.02 -3.36 9.01
CA GLY A 20 2.39 -4.66 9.23
C GLY A 20 0.93 -4.75 8.83
N ALA A 21 0.32 -3.63 8.41
CA ALA A 21 -1.00 -3.66 7.80
C ALA A 21 -0.95 -4.38 6.44
N LEU A 22 -1.99 -5.17 6.17
CA LEU A 22 -2.21 -5.74 4.84
C LEU A 22 -2.99 -4.75 3.98
N VAL A 23 -2.51 -4.54 2.76
CA VAL A 23 -3.05 -3.56 1.82
C VAL A 23 -3.15 -4.14 0.42
N LEU A 24 -4.06 -3.61 -0.36
CA LEU A 24 -4.15 -3.80 -1.81
C LEU A 24 -3.62 -2.57 -2.51
N VAL A 25 -2.96 -2.78 -3.66
CA VAL A 25 -2.46 -1.68 -4.48
C VAL A 25 -3.27 -1.56 -5.75
N ARG A 26 -3.86 -0.38 -5.99
CA ARG A 26 -4.54 -0.09 -7.25
C ARG A 26 -3.58 -0.16 -8.43
N ASN A 27 -3.94 -0.97 -9.43
CA ASN A 27 -3.17 -1.16 -10.64
C ASN A 27 -3.44 -0.01 -11.63
N SER A 28 -2.53 0.97 -11.69
CA SER A 28 -2.68 2.14 -12.55
C SER A 28 -2.63 1.80 -14.05
N LYS A 29 -2.06 0.66 -14.44
CA LYS A 29 -2.09 0.20 -15.84
C LYS A 29 -3.50 -0.25 -16.22
N ALA A 30 -4.20 -0.93 -15.31
CA ALA A 30 -5.58 -1.36 -15.52
C ALA A 30 -6.56 -0.19 -15.63
N ASP A 31 -6.24 0.97 -15.03
CA ASP A 31 -7.08 2.17 -15.17
C ASP A 31 -7.01 2.80 -16.57
N LYS A 32 -5.93 2.58 -17.32
CA LYS A 32 -5.72 3.14 -18.67
C LYS A 32 -6.07 2.18 -19.79
N ASP A 33 -6.16 0.89 -19.49
CA ASP A 33 -6.48 -0.14 -20.48
C ASP A 33 -8.00 -0.23 -20.68
N LEU A 34 -8.44 -0.44 -21.92
CA LEU A 34 -9.84 -0.69 -22.26
C LEU A 34 -10.27 -2.13 -21.92
N SER A 35 -9.30 -3.00 -21.62
CA SER A 35 -9.55 -4.41 -21.32
C SER A 35 -10.04 -4.61 -19.88
N LYS A 36 -11.15 -5.35 -19.72
CA LYS A 36 -11.74 -5.67 -18.40
C LYS A 36 -11.07 -6.85 -17.69
N HIS A 37 -10.11 -7.51 -18.34
CA HIS A 37 -9.49 -8.74 -17.85
C HIS A 37 -8.34 -8.49 -16.87
N ASN A 38 -7.79 -7.27 -16.85
CA ASN A 38 -6.71 -6.93 -15.95
C ASN A 38 -7.18 -6.84 -14.49
N ALA A 39 -6.34 -7.33 -13.57
CA ALA A 39 -6.57 -7.16 -12.15
C ALA A 39 -6.60 -5.67 -11.78
N ARG A 40 -7.71 -5.22 -11.17
CA ARG A 40 -7.91 -3.85 -10.70
C ARG A 40 -6.99 -3.50 -9.52
N TYR A 41 -6.71 -4.49 -8.69
CA TYR A 41 -5.81 -4.40 -7.56
C TYR A 41 -4.75 -5.49 -7.66
N LEU A 42 -3.52 -5.13 -7.32
CA LEU A 42 -2.43 -6.05 -7.06
C LEU A 42 -2.59 -6.56 -5.63
N GLY A 43 -2.01 -7.75 -5.40
CA GLY A 43 -2.31 -8.64 -4.27
C GLY A 43 -2.19 -8.03 -2.87
N PRO A 44 -2.48 -8.84 -1.84
CA PRO A 44 -2.28 -8.41 -0.47
C PRO A 44 -0.78 -8.23 -0.20
N MET A 45 -0.37 -6.99 0.00
CA MET A 45 0.99 -6.61 0.36
C MET A 45 1.04 -6.16 1.83
N VAL A 46 2.21 -6.27 2.46
CA VAL A 46 2.47 -5.79 3.82
C VAL A 46 3.09 -4.41 3.76
N VAL A 47 2.58 -3.49 4.56
CA VAL A 47 3.20 -2.18 4.74
C VAL A 47 4.50 -2.32 5.55
N ILE A 48 5.62 -1.91 4.98
CA ILE A 48 6.89 -1.84 5.72
C ILE A 48 6.96 -0.51 6.46
N ARG A 49 6.80 0.59 5.71
CA ARG A 49 6.80 1.95 6.25
C ARG A 49 6.14 2.94 5.31
N ARG A 50 5.78 4.09 5.90
CA ARG A 50 5.38 5.30 5.18
C ARG A 50 6.59 6.25 5.13
N THR A 51 6.98 6.67 3.93
CA THR A 51 8.03 7.67 3.69
C THR A 51 7.59 9.05 4.14
N GLN A 52 8.53 9.99 4.33
CA GLN A 52 8.21 11.38 4.69
C GLN A 52 7.34 12.07 3.61
N GLY A 53 7.50 11.69 2.34
CA GLY A 53 6.67 12.16 1.22
C GLY A 53 5.27 11.55 1.16
N GLY A 54 4.89 10.70 2.13
CA GLY A 54 3.57 10.10 2.23
C GLY A 54 3.35 8.89 1.30
N SER A 55 4.37 8.44 0.58
CA SER A 55 4.34 7.18 -0.18
C SER A 55 4.65 5.99 0.72
N TYR A 56 4.21 4.80 0.32
CA TYR A 56 4.41 3.55 1.06
C TYR A 56 5.44 2.67 0.37
N VAL A 57 6.30 2.07 1.20
CA VAL A 57 7.15 0.93 0.83
C VAL A 57 6.43 -0.34 1.28
N LEU A 58 6.24 -1.27 0.35
CA LEU A 58 5.44 -2.48 0.55
C LEU A 58 6.29 -3.72 0.28
N ALA A 59 5.97 -4.81 0.98
CA ALA A 59 6.50 -6.14 0.71
C ALA A 59 5.38 -7.07 0.26
N GLU A 60 5.71 -8.04 -0.59
CA GLU A 60 4.86 -9.21 -0.82
C GLU A 60 4.84 -10.11 0.43
N LEU A 61 3.89 -11.04 0.50
CA LEU A 61 3.72 -11.93 1.66
C LEU A 61 4.88 -12.92 1.88
N ASP A 62 5.70 -13.13 0.85
CA ASP A 62 6.90 -13.97 0.91
C ASP A 62 8.13 -13.22 1.48
N GLY A 63 7.99 -11.93 1.78
CA GLY A 63 9.07 -11.09 2.28
C GLY A 63 9.78 -10.25 1.22
N ALA A 64 9.44 -10.43 -0.06
CA ALA A 64 10.06 -9.66 -1.14
C ALA A 64 9.64 -8.19 -1.07
N VAL A 65 10.60 -7.30 -0.80
CA VAL A 65 10.35 -5.85 -0.76
C VAL A 65 10.24 -5.28 -2.17
N SER A 66 9.17 -4.53 -2.40
CA SER A 66 9.00 -3.83 -3.67
C SER A 66 10.02 -2.69 -3.78
N ARG A 67 10.75 -2.67 -4.89
CA ARG A 67 11.62 -1.54 -5.28
C ARG A 67 10.82 -0.28 -5.65
N LEU A 68 9.51 -0.42 -5.86
CA LEU A 68 8.63 0.69 -6.24
C LEU A 68 7.99 1.31 -5.00
N ARG A 69 7.86 2.64 -5.04
CA ARG A 69 7.08 3.39 -4.05
C ARG A 69 5.64 3.55 -4.51
N PHE A 70 4.71 3.34 -3.59
CA PHE A 70 3.28 3.43 -3.87
C PHE A 70 2.68 4.69 -3.26
N ALA A 71 2.06 5.53 -4.10
CA ALA A 71 1.36 6.71 -3.63
C ALA A 71 0.19 6.32 -2.71
N ALA A 72 -0.06 7.08 -1.64
CA ALA A 72 -1.09 6.78 -0.63
C ALA A 72 -2.48 6.51 -1.24
N PHE A 73 -2.90 7.29 -2.25
CA PHE A 73 -4.21 7.12 -2.88
C PHE A 73 -4.37 5.79 -3.66
N ARG A 74 -3.28 5.07 -3.91
CA ARG A 74 -3.30 3.73 -4.53
C ARG A 74 -3.38 2.61 -3.50
N VAL A 75 -3.13 2.88 -2.22
CA VAL A 75 -3.03 1.87 -1.17
C VAL A 75 -4.34 1.81 -0.39
N VAL A 76 -5.03 0.67 -0.50
CA VAL A 76 -6.37 0.44 0.07
C VAL A 76 -6.28 -0.65 1.14
N PRO A 77 -7.00 -0.57 2.27
CA PRO A 77 -6.92 -1.60 3.29
C PRO A 77 -7.38 -2.96 2.75
N TYR A 78 -6.64 -4.02 3.06
CA TYR A 78 -7.07 -5.40 2.84
C TYR A 78 -7.62 -5.97 4.14
N ALA A 79 -8.89 -6.40 4.14
CA ALA A 79 -9.52 -7.06 5.26
C ALA A 79 -9.52 -8.58 5.03
N PRO A 80 -8.52 -9.32 5.54
CA PRO A 80 -8.55 -10.78 5.46
C PRO A 80 -9.70 -11.32 6.30
N HIS A 81 -10.25 -12.48 5.91
CA HIS A 81 -11.30 -13.15 6.66
C HIS A 81 -10.80 -13.69 8.03
N ASP A 82 -9.50 -13.95 8.16
CA ASP A 82 -8.82 -14.33 9.41
C ASP A 82 -7.70 -13.32 9.73
N ILE A 83 -7.80 -12.64 10.87
CA ILE A 83 -6.93 -11.52 11.24
C ILE A 83 -5.73 -12.06 12.02
N LYS A 84 -4.77 -12.65 11.29
CA LYS A 84 -3.43 -12.90 11.83
C LYS A 84 -2.56 -11.71 11.47
N ARG A 85 -2.18 -10.90 12.47
CA ARG A 85 -1.19 -9.84 12.29
C ARG A 85 0.14 -10.49 11.92
N ILE A 86 0.69 -10.13 10.76
CA ILE A 86 1.97 -10.67 10.31
C ILE A 86 3.09 -9.80 10.90
N PRO A 87 4.02 -10.37 11.69
CA PRO A 87 5.13 -9.60 12.21
C PRO A 87 6.04 -9.19 11.04
N VAL A 88 6.08 -7.88 10.75
CA VAL A 88 6.87 -7.31 9.63
C VAL A 88 8.32 -7.80 9.66
N ARG A 89 8.96 -7.77 10.84
CA ARG A 89 10.37 -8.15 11.02
C ARG A 89 10.68 -9.61 10.69
N SER A 90 9.71 -10.52 10.69
CA SER A 90 9.97 -11.91 10.29
C SER A 90 9.88 -12.11 8.78
N LEU A 91 9.33 -11.14 8.05
CA LEU A 91 9.21 -11.19 6.59
C LEU A 91 10.41 -10.54 5.89
N ILE A 92 11.11 -9.62 6.54
CA ILE A 92 12.19 -8.88 5.89
C ILE A 92 13.54 -9.28 6.48
N ASP A 93 14.41 -9.81 5.62
CA ASP A 93 15.83 -9.99 5.90
C ASP A 93 16.65 -8.71 5.69
N LEU A 94 15.99 -7.59 5.37
CA LEU A 94 16.62 -6.30 5.08
C LEU A 94 16.83 -5.48 6.35
N THR A 95 18.02 -4.90 6.46
CA THR A 95 18.39 -3.93 7.49
C THR A 95 17.68 -2.58 7.27
N THR A 96 17.64 -1.74 8.31
CA THR A 96 17.02 -0.40 8.20
C THR A 96 17.76 0.49 7.21
N GLU A 97 19.08 0.30 7.09
CA GLU A 97 19.96 1.02 6.16
C GLU A 97 19.63 0.69 4.70
N GLU A 98 19.43 -0.59 4.37
CA GLU A 98 19.03 -1.01 3.02
C GLU A 98 17.63 -0.52 2.64
N LEU A 99 16.74 -0.33 3.62
CA LEU A 99 15.42 0.26 3.38
C LEU A 99 15.51 1.77 3.08
N ASP A 100 16.52 2.46 3.60
CA ASP A 100 16.80 3.87 3.33
C ASP A 100 17.39 4.09 1.93
N GLU A 101 18.13 3.12 1.39
CA GLU A 101 18.55 3.14 -0.02
C GLU A 101 17.39 3.00 -1.02
N ILE A 102 16.22 2.55 -0.54
CA ILE A 102 14.98 2.47 -1.34
C ILE A 102 14.20 3.81 -1.31
N GLU A 103 14.63 4.80 -0.51
CA GLU A 103 14.11 6.19 -0.50
C GLU A 103 14.69 7.05 -1.65
#